data_AF-A0AAV5IQU5-F1
#
_entry.id   AF-A0AAV5IQU5-F1
#
_cell.length_a   1.000
_cell.length_b   1.000
_cell.length_c   1.000
_cell.angle_alpha   90.00
_cell.angle_beta   90.00
_cell.angle_gamma   90.00
#
_symmetry.space_group_name_H-M   'P 1'
#
loop_
_entity.id
_entity.type
_entity.pdbx_description
1 polymer ?
#
loop_
_entity_poly.entity_id
_entity_poly.type
_entity_poly.pdbx_seq_one_letter_code
_entity_poly.pdbx_strand_id
1 'polypeptide(L)'
;MMSSSISCSHLSSSFKFQQNTKPTSTSSQKAKLHQHFWISLRKSFHSSAYHLAIRSQFQIQRIYQTSFPSLLSRNRISLCKRSAPVQGGISSNGYSASDGRSLRNWIEWFSELISTAFPLWVSLGCLLGLVKPSSFGWVTPRWTMVGLTLTMAGMGMTLTFDDLRGALAMPKQLLSGFVLQYSVMPISGFVVSKLLGLPSHYAAGLILVGCCPGGTASNIVTYIARGNVALSVLMTAASTLAAVIMTPFLTAKLAGQYVAVDAAGLLLSTLQVVLLPVLVGSFLNQYFQGLVKFVSPLMPPLAVGTVAVLCGHAIAQSASTILVSGKQVILAATLLHTSGFLFGYLFSRMLGLDIASSRTISIEVGMQNSVLGVFLATQHFGNPLTAVPCAVSSVCHSVMGSALAGVWRRTVPEKK
;
A
#
# COMPACT_ATOMS: atom_id res chain seq x y z
N MET A 1 48.32 46.51 34.80
CA MET A 1 49.12 46.10 33.62
C MET A 1 48.25 46.31 32.38
N MET A 2 48.79 47.02 31.37
CA MET A 2 48.53 47.05 29.92
C MET A 2 47.29 46.33 29.34
N SER A 3 46.63 46.72 28.23
CA SER A 3 46.63 47.90 27.33
C SER A 3 45.57 47.60 26.25
N SER A 4 44.83 48.50 25.59
CA SER A 4 44.56 49.95 25.75
C SER A 4 43.25 50.27 24.99
N SER A 5 42.71 51.49 25.11
CA SER A 5 41.60 52.02 24.28
C SER A 5 41.99 53.36 23.68
N ILE A 6 41.84 53.55 22.36
CA ILE A 6 41.99 54.86 21.69
C ILE A 6 40.92 55.00 20.59
N SER A 7 40.42 56.23 20.42
CA SER A 7 39.31 56.65 19.55
C SER A 7 39.80 57.65 18.48
N CYS A 8 38.87 58.12 17.61
CA CYS A 8 38.96 59.30 16.72
C CYS A 8 39.78 59.15 15.40
N SER A 9 39.46 59.85 14.30
CA SER A 9 38.26 60.66 13.92
C SER A 9 38.27 61.13 12.44
N HIS A 10 37.09 61.58 11.95
CA HIS A 10 36.82 62.68 10.98
C HIS A 10 37.09 62.60 9.44
N LEU A 11 36.02 62.93 8.68
CA LEU A 11 35.90 63.78 7.44
C LEU A 11 36.65 63.38 6.14
N SER A 12 36.24 63.75 4.90
CA SER A 12 35.03 64.41 4.33
C SER A 12 35.03 64.28 2.77
N SER A 13 33.90 64.60 2.12
CA SER A 13 33.75 65.02 0.71
C SER A 13 33.94 63.97 -0.41
N SER A 14 33.35 64.07 -1.62
CA SER A 14 32.12 64.73 -2.14
C SER A 14 31.93 64.36 -3.63
N PHE A 15 30.70 64.20 -4.14
CA PHE A 15 30.15 64.76 -5.41
C PHE A 15 28.89 64.02 -5.96
N LYS A 16 28.15 64.68 -6.86
CA LYS A 16 26.74 64.43 -7.20
C LYS A 16 26.49 63.89 -8.62
N PHE A 17 25.38 63.14 -8.74
CA PHE A 17 24.41 63.05 -9.86
C PHE A 17 24.87 62.88 -11.32
N GLN A 18 24.27 61.87 -11.98
CA GLN A 18 23.56 62.14 -13.23
C GLN A 18 22.32 61.22 -13.36
N GLN A 19 21.14 61.81 -13.58
CA GLN A 19 19.96 61.07 -14.04
C GLN A 19 20.06 60.85 -15.56
N ASN A 20 19.62 59.70 -16.05
CA ASN A 20 19.28 59.54 -17.46
C ASN A 20 18.05 58.64 -17.61
N THR A 21 17.04 59.12 -18.32
CA THR A 21 15.72 58.51 -18.44
C THR A 21 15.52 57.86 -19.81
N LYS A 22 14.99 56.62 -19.86
CA LYS A 22 14.22 56.09 -21.00
C LYS A 22 13.40 54.86 -20.60
N PRO A 23 12.26 54.58 -21.26
CA PRO A 23 11.19 53.75 -20.71
C PRO A 23 11.31 52.24 -20.99
N THR A 24 10.54 51.46 -20.23
CA THR A 24 10.49 49.99 -20.22
C THR A 24 9.64 49.40 -21.34
N SER A 25 10.15 48.37 -22.02
CA SER A 25 9.44 47.61 -23.08
C SER A 25 9.32 46.10 -22.80
N THR A 26 9.55 45.66 -21.56
CA THR A 26 9.76 44.24 -21.19
C THR A 26 8.50 43.46 -20.78
N SER A 27 7.31 44.06 -20.75
CA SER A 27 6.06 43.38 -20.34
C SER A 27 5.46 42.47 -21.43
N SER A 28 5.55 42.87 -22.71
CA SER A 28 4.88 42.16 -23.82
C SER A 28 5.54 40.81 -24.17
N GLN A 29 6.88 40.70 -24.07
CA GLN A 29 7.58 39.44 -24.34
C GLN A 29 7.34 38.37 -23.25
N LYS A 30 7.30 38.74 -21.96
CA LYS A 30 7.00 37.79 -20.88
C LYS A 30 5.57 37.23 -21.00
N ALA A 31 4.59 38.05 -21.38
CA ALA A 31 3.21 37.60 -21.59
C ALA A 31 3.09 36.56 -22.72
N LYS A 32 3.75 36.80 -23.86
CA LYS A 32 3.76 35.86 -25.00
C LYS A 32 4.49 34.55 -24.67
N LEU A 33 5.61 34.60 -23.94
CA LEU A 33 6.31 33.38 -23.50
C LEU A 33 5.42 32.52 -22.58
N HIS A 34 4.70 33.15 -21.66
CA HIS A 34 3.80 32.45 -20.74
C HIS A 34 2.62 31.80 -21.49
N GLN A 35 1.98 32.50 -22.44
CA GLN A 35 0.92 31.91 -23.27
C GLN A 35 1.42 30.72 -24.10
N HIS A 36 2.58 30.82 -24.74
CA HIS A 36 3.16 29.68 -25.48
C HIS A 36 3.50 28.50 -24.56
N PHE A 37 4.00 28.76 -23.35
CA PHE A 37 4.25 27.72 -22.34
C PHE A 37 2.96 27.00 -21.93
N TRP A 38 1.88 27.73 -21.61
CA TRP A 38 0.58 27.14 -21.26
C TRP A 38 -0.11 26.41 -22.41
N ILE A 39 0.02 26.90 -23.65
CA ILE A 39 -0.51 26.21 -24.85
C ILE A 39 0.30 24.94 -25.15
N SER A 40 1.63 24.97 -24.98
CA SER A 40 2.50 23.80 -25.11
C SER A 40 2.21 22.76 -24.03
N LEU A 41 2.05 23.17 -22.77
CA LEU A 41 1.57 22.30 -21.69
C LEU A 41 0.22 21.69 -22.06
N ARG A 42 -0.78 22.48 -22.47
CA ARG A 42 -2.13 21.97 -22.79
C ARG A 42 -2.12 20.96 -23.94
N LYS A 43 -1.26 21.15 -24.97
CA LYS A 43 -1.06 20.17 -26.04
C LYS A 43 -0.33 18.90 -25.56
N SER A 44 0.66 19.04 -24.68
CA SER A 44 1.35 17.90 -24.04
C SER A 44 0.41 17.10 -23.13
N PHE A 45 -0.45 17.77 -22.35
CA PHE A 45 -1.50 17.17 -21.53
C PHE A 45 -2.53 16.38 -22.35
N HIS A 46 -2.96 16.89 -23.50
CA HIS A 46 -3.84 16.12 -24.39
C HIS A 46 -3.13 14.89 -24.99
N SER A 47 -1.92 15.05 -25.54
CA SER A 47 -1.17 13.93 -26.13
C SER A 47 -0.85 12.82 -25.11
N SER A 48 -0.44 13.21 -23.90
CA SER A 48 -0.10 12.27 -22.83
C SER A 48 -1.33 11.52 -22.28
N ALA A 49 -2.51 12.16 -22.20
CA ALA A 49 -3.75 11.51 -21.77
C ALA A 49 -4.16 10.36 -22.71
N TYR A 50 -4.04 10.54 -24.03
CA TYR A 50 -4.29 9.46 -24.99
C TYR A 50 -3.24 8.35 -24.90
N HIS A 51 -1.95 8.70 -24.73
CA HIS A 51 -0.90 7.69 -24.55
C HIS A 51 -1.04 6.88 -23.26
N LEU A 52 -1.51 7.47 -22.14
CA LEU A 52 -1.74 6.74 -20.89
C LEU A 52 -2.93 5.77 -20.99
N ALA A 53 -4.02 6.21 -21.62
CA ALA A 53 -5.18 5.35 -21.91
C ALA A 53 -4.77 4.13 -22.75
N ILE A 54 -4.05 4.36 -23.86
CA ILE A 54 -3.56 3.30 -24.75
C ILE A 54 -2.58 2.35 -24.03
N ARG A 55 -1.69 2.86 -23.17
CA ARG A 55 -0.71 2.01 -22.46
C ARG A 55 -1.36 1.13 -21.39
N SER A 56 -2.42 1.59 -20.74
CA SER A 56 -3.22 0.76 -19.82
C SER A 56 -4.00 -0.34 -20.57
N GLN A 57 -4.58 -0.04 -21.73
CA GLN A 57 -5.29 -1.05 -22.53
C GLN A 57 -4.34 -2.09 -23.14
N PHE A 58 -3.19 -1.70 -23.69
CA PHE A 58 -2.27 -2.65 -24.34
C PHE A 58 -1.59 -3.66 -23.41
N GLN A 59 -1.52 -3.40 -22.10
CA GLN A 59 -1.10 -4.38 -21.10
C GLN A 59 -2.26 -5.31 -20.68
N ILE A 60 -3.47 -4.77 -20.52
CA ILE A 60 -4.62 -5.52 -19.97
C ILE A 60 -5.30 -6.40 -21.02
N GLN A 61 -5.32 -6.00 -22.30
CA GLN A 61 -6.06 -6.71 -23.35
C GLN A 61 -5.38 -8.00 -23.84
N ARG A 62 -4.08 -8.18 -23.56
CA ARG A 62 -3.30 -9.36 -24.01
C ARG A 62 -3.50 -10.62 -23.13
N ILE A 63 -4.25 -10.52 -22.03
CA ILE A 63 -4.46 -11.61 -21.05
C ILE A 63 -5.72 -12.44 -21.35
N TYR A 64 -6.56 -12.05 -22.32
CA TYR A 64 -7.86 -12.69 -22.61
C TYR A 64 -7.91 -13.58 -23.87
N GLN A 65 -6.78 -14.06 -24.39
CA GLN A 65 -6.76 -14.96 -25.56
C GLN A 65 -5.85 -16.19 -25.39
N THR A 66 -6.22 -17.08 -24.47
CA THR A 66 -5.79 -18.50 -24.50
C THR A 66 -6.93 -19.44 -24.05
N SER A 67 -7.63 -19.98 -25.06
CA SER A 67 -8.19 -21.34 -25.09
C SER A 67 -9.32 -21.77 -24.12
N PHE A 68 -10.54 -21.81 -24.66
CA PHE A 68 -11.45 -22.96 -24.54
C PHE A 68 -12.20 -23.14 -25.89
N PRO A 69 -12.06 -24.28 -26.59
CA PRO A 69 -12.81 -24.53 -27.83
C PRO A 69 -14.18 -25.15 -27.52
N SER A 70 -15.25 -24.37 -27.71
CA SER A 70 -16.61 -24.92 -27.74
C SER A 70 -16.98 -25.36 -29.16
N LEU A 71 -16.83 -26.66 -29.43
CA LEU A 71 -17.46 -27.31 -30.56
C LEU A 71 -18.98 -27.31 -30.34
N LEU A 72 -19.75 -26.62 -31.19
CA LEU A 72 -20.90 -27.18 -31.93
C LEU A 72 -21.68 -26.11 -32.73
N SER A 73 -21.62 -26.23 -34.06
CA SER A 73 -22.74 -26.14 -35.01
C SER A 73 -23.82 -25.04 -34.84
N ARG A 74 -23.82 -24.03 -35.72
CA ARG A 74 -24.75 -24.00 -36.88
C ARG A 74 -24.53 -22.84 -37.86
N ASN A 75 -24.63 -23.19 -39.14
CA ASN A 75 -24.65 -22.36 -40.35
C ASN A 75 -25.18 -20.92 -40.22
N ARG A 76 -24.44 -19.96 -40.80
CA ARG A 76 -25.04 -19.05 -41.79
C ARG A 76 -24.03 -18.64 -42.87
N ILE A 77 -24.45 -18.70 -44.13
CA ILE A 77 -23.66 -18.43 -45.33
C ILE A 77 -23.87 -16.96 -45.73
N SER A 78 -22.80 -16.24 -46.06
CA SER A 78 -22.86 -15.08 -46.96
C SER A 78 -21.48 -14.78 -47.57
N LEU A 79 -21.38 -14.90 -48.90
CA LEU A 79 -20.20 -14.57 -49.68
C LEU A 79 -19.87 -13.07 -49.60
N CYS A 80 -18.58 -12.69 -49.65
CA CYS A 80 -18.11 -11.81 -50.73
C CYS A 80 -16.58 -11.79 -50.97
N LYS A 81 -16.23 -12.12 -52.22
CA LYS A 81 -15.11 -11.68 -53.06
C LYS A 81 -13.71 -11.38 -52.45
N ARG A 82 -12.81 -12.31 -52.79
CA ARG A 82 -11.34 -12.27 -52.83
C ARG A 82 -10.84 -11.31 -53.93
N SER A 83 -9.82 -10.48 -53.64
CA SER A 83 -9.01 -9.78 -54.66
C SER A 83 -7.58 -9.50 -54.15
N ALA A 84 -6.61 -10.22 -54.73
CA ALA A 84 -5.16 -10.03 -54.74
C ALA A 84 -4.67 -10.80 -55.98
N PRO A 85 -3.59 -10.42 -56.71
CA PRO A 85 -2.26 -10.14 -56.13
C PRO A 85 -1.43 -9.02 -56.82
N VAL A 86 -0.28 -8.65 -56.24
CA VAL A 86 1.03 -8.46 -56.92
C VAL A 86 2.14 -8.76 -55.88
N GLN A 87 3.29 -9.24 -56.35
CA GLN A 87 4.35 -9.91 -55.59
C GLN A 87 5.71 -9.23 -55.84
N GLY A 88 6.59 -9.18 -54.84
CA GLY A 88 7.98 -8.74 -55.05
C GLY A 88 8.78 -8.48 -53.77
N GLY A 89 9.98 -9.07 -53.66
CA GLY A 89 11.00 -8.69 -52.67
C GLY A 89 11.25 -9.71 -51.55
N ILE A 90 12.12 -10.69 -51.79
CA ILE A 90 12.74 -11.49 -50.74
C ILE A 90 13.84 -10.66 -50.07
N SER A 91 13.81 -10.54 -48.74
CA SER A 91 15.03 -10.31 -47.95
C SER A 91 14.93 -11.04 -46.62
N SER A 92 15.52 -12.22 -46.58
CA SER A 92 15.74 -13.00 -45.37
C SER A 92 16.89 -12.38 -44.57
N ASN A 93 16.61 -11.87 -43.36
CA ASN A 93 17.64 -11.65 -42.35
C ASN A 93 17.03 -11.58 -40.94
N GLY A 94 17.66 -12.26 -39.97
CA GLY A 94 17.56 -11.87 -38.55
C GLY A 94 16.50 -12.55 -37.66
N TYR A 95 16.18 -13.83 -37.84
CA TYR A 95 15.60 -14.60 -36.73
C TYR A 95 16.68 -14.94 -35.69
N SER A 96 16.83 -14.10 -34.65
CA SER A 96 17.52 -14.46 -33.40
C SER A 96 17.15 -13.52 -32.25
N ALA A 97 17.27 -14.04 -31.02
CA ALA A 97 16.98 -13.39 -29.74
C ALA A 97 15.48 -13.11 -29.42
N SER A 98 14.70 -14.18 -29.16
CA SER A 98 13.35 -14.07 -28.58
C SER A 98 13.12 -14.90 -27.29
N ASP A 99 14.14 -15.06 -26.45
CA ASP A 99 14.03 -15.93 -25.25
C ASP A 99 13.83 -15.17 -23.92
N GLY A 100 14.40 -13.96 -23.78
CA GLY A 100 14.33 -13.15 -22.54
C GLY A 100 12.93 -12.66 -22.12
N ARG A 101 11.87 -12.99 -22.86
CA ARG A 101 10.47 -12.66 -22.51
C ARG A 101 9.69 -13.83 -21.89
N SER A 102 10.18 -15.07 -21.96
CA SER A 102 9.46 -16.24 -21.42
C SER A 102 9.54 -16.29 -19.90
N LEU A 103 10.76 -16.27 -19.35
CA LEU A 103 11.01 -16.43 -17.90
C LEU A 103 10.38 -15.33 -17.05
N ARG A 104 10.43 -14.06 -17.47
CA ARG A 104 9.78 -12.95 -16.75
C ARG A 104 8.28 -13.19 -16.58
N ASN A 105 7.58 -13.48 -17.68
CA ASN A 105 6.13 -13.67 -17.67
C ASN A 105 5.74 -14.86 -16.79
N TRP A 106 6.56 -15.92 -16.78
CA TRP A 106 6.36 -17.08 -15.91
C TRP A 106 6.54 -16.73 -14.42
N ILE A 107 7.58 -15.95 -14.08
CA ILE A 107 7.82 -15.45 -12.71
C ILE A 107 6.66 -14.53 -12.26
N GLU A 108 6.19 -13.63 -13.12
CA GLU A 108 5.07 -12.73 -12.83
C GLU A 108 3.77 -13.52 -12.56
N TRP A 109 3.45 -14.50 -13.40
CA TRP A 109 2.30 -15.39 -13.21
C TRP A 109 2.39 -16.22 -11.91
N PHE A 110 3.55 -16.81 -11.64
CA PHE A 110 3.79 -17.62 -10.43
C PHE A 110 3.72 -16.76 -9.16
N SER A 111 4.24 -15.53 -9.22
CA SER A 111 4.17 -14.52 -8.16
C SER A 111 2.73 -14.09 -7.85
N GLU A 112 1.94 -13.80 -8.89
CA GLU A 112 0.52 -13.47 -8.75
C GLU A 112 -0.27 -14.64 -8.17
N LEU A 113 -0.02 -15.87 -8.61
CA LEU A 113 -0.66 -17.09 -8.10
C LEU A 113 -0.38 -17.31 -6.60
N ILE A 114 0.87 -17.21 -6.16
CA ILE A 114 1.23 -17.33 -4.73
C ILE A 114 0.56 -16.21 -3.92
N SER A 115 0.53 -15.00 -4.48
CA SER A 115 0.08 -13.80 -3.78
C SER A 115 -1.44 -13.69 -3.71
N THR A 116 -2.18 -14.23 -4.69
CA THR A 116 -3.64 -14.43 -4.58
C THR A 116 -4.00 -15.51 -3.57
N ALA A 117 -3.13 -16.51 -3.36
CA ALA A 117 -3.28 -17.53 -2.31
C ALA A 117 -2.84 -17.07 -0.90
N PHE A 118 -2.54 -15.78 -0.67
CA PHE A 118 -2.03 -15.30 0.61
C PHE A 118 -2.82 -15.70 1.87
N PRO A 119 -4.17 -15.80 1.89
CA PRO A 119 -4.88 -16.18 3.11
C PRO A 119 -4.58 -17.63 3.51
N LEU A 120 -4.34 -18.51 2.54
CA LEU A 120 -3.98 -19.91 2.77
C LEU A 120 -2.58 -20.00 3.39
N TRP A 121 -1.61 -19.28 2.83
CA TRP A 121 -0.24 -19.26 3.34
C TRP A 121 -0.15 -18.71 4.77
N VAL A 122 -0.84 -17.60 5.06
CA VAL A 122 -0.87 -17.00 6.40
C VAL A 122 -1.60 -17.89 7.40
N SER A 123 -2.74 -18.49 7.00
CA SER A 123 -3.45 -19.47 7.82
C SER A 123 -2.59 -20.69 8.15
N LEU A 124 -1.87 -21.22 7.14
CA LEU A 124 -0.97 -22.37 7.32
C LEU A 124 0.21 -22.04 8.23
N GLY A 125 0.80 -20.84 8.10
CA GLY A 125 1.85 -20.36 9.01
C GLY A 125 1.39 -20.32 10.47
N CYS A 126 0.22 -19.71 10.73
CA CYS A 126 -0.37 -19.68 12.06
C CYS A 126 -0.76 -21.08 12.59
N LEU A 127 -1.30 -21.95 11.74
CA LEU A 127 -1.66 -23.33 12.12
C LEU A 127 -0.42 -24.15 12.49
N LEU A 128 0.65 -24.06 11.70
CA LEU A 128 1.94 -24.69 12.02
C LEU A 128 2.52 -24.14 13.32
N GLY A 129 2.38 -22.83 13.56
CA GLY A 129 2.82 -22.19 14.81
C GLY A 129 2.09 -22.74 16.03
N LEU A 130 0.78 -23.05 15.89
CA LEU A 130 -0.03 -23.63 16.96
C LEU A 130 0.24 -25.12 17.19
N VAL A 131 0.37 -25.91 16.11
CA VAL A 131 0.50 -27.38 16.17
C VAL A 131 1.94 -27.83 16.43
N LYS A 132 2.94 -27.12 15.91
CA LYS A 132 4.36 -27.45 16.07
C LYS A 132 5.21 -26.18 16.33
N PRO A 133 5.13 -25.59 17.54
CA PRO A 133 5.83 -24.34 17.87
C PRO A 133 7.34 -24.36 17.60
N SER A 134 7.98 -25.52 17.79
CA SER A 134 9.42 -25.70 17.55
C SER A 134 9.85 -25.45 16.09
N SER A 135 8.94 -25.54 15.12
CA SER A 135 9.22 -25.19 13.72
C SER A 135 9.53 -23.70 13.49
N PHE A 136 9.29 -22.82 14.48
CA PHE A 136 9.58 -21.38 14.41
C PHE A 136 10.75 -20.94 15.30
N GLY A 137 11.49 -21.88 15.91
CA GLY A 137 12.62 -21.57 16.80
C GLY A 137 13.82 -20.90 16.10
N TRP A 138 13.90 -20.94 14.78
CA TRP A 138 14.93 -20.28 13.97
C TRP A 138 14.62 -18.79 13.70
N VAL A 139 13.39 -18.34 13.93
CA VAL A 139 12.98 -16.95 13.70
C VAL A 139 13.49 -16.09 14.87
N THR A 140 14.53 -15.32 14.60
CA THR A 140 15.12 -14.38 15.57
C THR A 140 14.57 -12.97 15.40
N PRO A 141 14.73 -12.06 16.38
CA PRO A 141 14.36 -10.65 16.23
C PRO A 141 15.02 -9.98 15.01
N ARG A 142 16.25 -10.38 14.68
CA ARG A 142 16.96 -9.91 13.48
C ARG A 142 16.25 -10.33 12.19
N TRP A 143 15.82 -11.59 12.07
CA TRP A 143 15.06 -12.06 10.91
C TRP A 143 13.70 -11.39 10.80
N THR A 144 13.02 -11.17 11.92
CA THR A 144 11.75 -10.42 12.00
C THR A 144 11.92 -9.00 11.48
N MET A 145 12.94 -8.28 11.96
CA MET A 145 13.24 -6.90 11.55
C MET A 145 13.61 -6.83 10.06
N VAL A 146 14.50 -7.71 9.57
CA VAL A 146 14.90 -7.76 8.16
C VAL A 146 13.72 -8.08 7.24
N GLY A 147 12.90 -9.07 7.60
CA GLY A 147 11.69 -9.43 6.86
C GLY A 147 10.73 -8.25 6.76
N LEU A 148 10.32 -7.67 7.89
CA LEU A 148 9.42 -6.51 7.90
C LEU A 148 9.98 -5.34 7.07
N THR A 149 11.25 -4.98 7.31
CA THR A 149 11.96 -3.92 6.57
C THR A 149 11.93 -4.16 5.05
N LEU A 150 12.20 -5.39 4.60
CA LEU A 150 12.16 -5.75 3.19
C LEU A 150 10.74 -5.66 2.60
N THR A 151 9.70 -6.05 3.35
CA THR A 151 8.31 -5.90 2.89
C THR A 151 7.86 -4.45 2.81
N MET A 152 8.29 -3.60 3.73
CA MET A 152 8.00 -2.16 3.72
C MET A 152 8.77 -1.45 2.59
N ALA A 153 10.02 -1.84 2.31
CA ALA A 153 10.74 -1.41 1.10
C ALA A 153 10.07 -1.91 -0.19
N GLY A 154 9.53 -3.14 -0.18
CA GLY A 154 8.72 -3.70 -1.26
C GLY A 154 7.46 -2.86 -1.55
N MET A 155 6.75 -2.41 -0.52
CA MET A 155 5.65 -1.44 -0.64
C MET A 155 6.16 -0.12 -1.24
N GLY A 156 7.24 0.45 -0.69
CA GLY A 156 7.84 1.69 -1.20
C GLY A 156 8.18 1.62 -2.69
N MET A 157 8.68 0.48 -3.15
CA MET A 157 8.99 0.24 -4.56
C MET A 157 7.77 0.21 -5.50
N THR A 158 6.54 0.26 -4.97
CA THR A 158 5.30 0.42 -5.76
C THR A 158 4.80 1.87 -5.84
N LEU A 159 5.43 2.82 -5.14
CA LEU A 159 4.99 4.21 -5.03
C LEU A 159 5.83 5.15 -5.93
N THR A 160 5.17 5.83 -6.87
CA THR A 160 5.75 6.90 -7.69
C THR A 160 5.33 8.29 -7.20
N PHE A 161 6.08 9.33 -7.57
CA PHE A 161 5.64 10.72 -7.36
C PHE A 161 4.37 11.08 -8.15
N ASP A 162 4.12 10.43 -9.28
CA ASP A 162 2.90 10.65 -10.06
C ASP A 162 1.66 10.06 -9.36
N ASP A 163 1.80 8.95 -8.63
CA ASP A 163 0.73 8.42 -7.77
C ASP A 163 0.41 9.42 -6.65
N LEU A 164 1.42 9.90 -5.93
CA LEU A 164 1.27 10.92 -4.88
C LEU A 164 0.66 12.23 -5.42
N ARG A 165 0.92 12.57 -6.68
CA ARG A 165 0.25 13.69 -7.37
C ARG A 165 -1.20 13.34 -7.75
N GLY A 166 -1.46 12.09 -8.13
CA GLY A 166 -2.80 11.53 -8.38
C GLY A 166 -3.72 11.55 -7.16
N ALA A 167 -3.18 11.45 -5.95
CA ALA A 167 -3.95 11.67 -4.70
C ALA A 167 -4.62 13.05 -4.66
N LEU A 168 -3.97 14.09 -5.20
CA LEU A 168 -4.53 15.44 -5.27
C LEU A 168 -5.73 15.54 -6.24
N ALA A 169 -5.94 14.55 -7.11
CA ALA A 169 -7.10 14.46 -7.98
C ALA A 169 -8.30 13.71 -7.35
N MET A 170 -8.11 13.00 -6.24
CA MET A 170 -9.17 12.30 -5.49
C MET A 170 -9.21 12.67 -3.99
N PRO A 171 -9.18 13.97 -3.62
CA PRO A 171 -8.99 14.38 -2.23
C PRO A 171 -10.16 13.97 -1.33
N LYS A 172 -11.41 13.99 -1.83
CA LYS A 172 -12.59 13.58 -1.05
C LYS A 172 -12.50 12.10 -0.66
N GLN A 173 -12.16 11.23 -1.62
CA GLN A 173 -12.03 9.79 -1.40
C GLN A 173 -10.90 9.48 -0.42
N LEU A 174 -9.71 10.06 -0.66
CA LEU A 174 -8.52 9.80 0.15
C LEU A 174 -8.69 10.30 1.60
N LEU A 175 -9.21 11.52 1.79
CA LEU A 175 -9.45 12.07 3.13
C LEU A 175 -10.52 11.27 3.88
N SER A 176 -11.62 10.88 3.21
CA SER A 176 -12.66 10.04 3.81
C SER A 176 -12.07 8.70 4.26
N GLY A 177 -11.28 8.06 3.39
CA GLY A 177 -10.59 6.81 3.70
C GLY A 177 -9.62 6.92 4.88
N PHE A 178 -8.79 7.98 4.90
CA PHE A 178 -7.84 8.24 5.97
C PHE A 178 -8.51 8.48 7.33
N VAL A 179 -9.58 9.29 7.36
CA VAL A 179 -10.34 9.55 8.58
C VAL A 179 -11.01 8.26 9.08
N LEU A 180 -11.58 7.46 8.19
CA LEU A 180 -12.20 6.18 8.56
C LEU A 180 -11.17 5.18 9.08
N GLN A 181 -10.00 5.07 8.44
CA GLN A 181 -8.89 4.21 8.87
C GLN A 181 -8.50 4.46 10.34
N TYR A 182 -8.26 5.72 10.71
CA TYR A 182 -7.81 6.11 12.05
C TYR A 182 -8.92 6.45 13.04
N SER A 183 -10.18 6.19 12.70
CA SER A 183 -11.32 6.28 13.63
C SER A 183 -12.00 4.92 13.83
N VAL A 184 -12.48 4.30 12.74
CA VAL A 184 -13.25 3.05 12.79
C VAL A 184 -12.46 1.94 13.47
N MET A 185 -11.21 1.70 13.06
CA MET A 185 -10.43 0.56 13.55
C MET A 185 -9.94 0.72 14.99
N PRO A 186 -9.36 1.87 15.42
CA PRO A 186 -8.98 2.07 16.81
C PRO A 186 -10.19 2.04 17.77
N ILE A 187 -11.30 2.69 17.39
CA ILE A 187 -12.53 2.72 18.21
C ILE A 187 -13.13 1.31 18.28
N SER A 188 -13.17 0.57 17.16
CA SER A 188 -13.64 -0.82 17.15
C SER A 188 -12.79 -1.72 18.05
N GLY A 189 -11.45 -1.62 17.99
CA GLY A 189 -10.56 -2.41 18.83
C GLY A 189 -10.78 -2.14 20.32
N PHE A 190 -10.99 -0.87 20.68
CA PHE A 190 -11.32 -0.47 22.05
C PHE A 190 -12.71 -0.98 22.49
N VAL A 191 -13.74 -0.80 21.67
CA VAL A 191 -15.12 -1.22 21.98
C VAL A 191 -15.22 -2.74 22.07
N VAL A 192 -14.67 -3.49 21.10
CA VAL A 192 -14.67 -4.96 21.12
C VAL A 192 -13.89 -5.50 22.32
N SER A 193 -12.75 -4.89 22.70
CA SER A 193 -11.99 -5.33 23.89
C SER A 193 -12.76 -5.13 25.20
N LYS A 194 -13.52 -4.03 25.34
CA LYS A 194 -14.44 -3.82 26.48
C LYS A 194 -15.63 -4.78 26.46
N LEU A 195 -16.33 -4.90 25.34
CA LEU A 195 -17.54 -5.72 25.20
C LEU A 195 -17.29 -7.21 25.48
N LEU A 196 -16.13 -7.73 25.04
CA LEU A 196 -15.75 -9.12 25.29
C LEU A 196 -15.01 -9.34 26.60
N GLY A 197 -14.75 -8.31 27.40
CA GLY A 197 -13.99 -8.41 28.65
C GLY A 197 -12.58 -9.01 28.46
N LEU A 198 -11.85 -8.55 27.44
CA LEU A 198 -10.54 -9.14 27.11
C LEU A 198 -9.50 -8.89 28.22
N PRO A 199 -8.66 -9.89 28.56
CA PRO A 199 -7.45 -9.69 29.35
C PRO A 199 -6.57 -8.57 28.79
N SER A 200 -5.96 -7.76 29.67
CA SER A 200 -5.27 -6.51 29.32
C SER A 200 -4.28 -6.61 28.15
N HIS A 201 -3.50 -7.69 28.06
CA HIS A 201 -2.54 -7.89 26.97
C HIS A 201 -3.23 -8.18 25.62
N TYR A 202 -4.33 -8.95 25.62
CA TYR A 202 -5.12 -9.16 24.40
C TYR A 202 -5.91 -7.91 24.00
N ALA A 203 -6.42 -7.15 24.97
CA ALA A 203 -7.04 -5.85 24.72
C ALA A 203 -6.04 -4.87 24.06
N ALA A 204 -4.84 -4.74 24.64
CA ALA A 204 -3.78 -3.89 24.11
C ALA A 204 -3.33 -4.30 22.70
N GLY A 205 -3.16 -5.60 22.45
CA GLY A 205 -2.82 -6.13 21.12
C GLY A 205 -3.92 -5.87 20.09
N LEU A 206 -5.19 -6.07 20.45
CA LEU A 206 -6.33 -5.80 19.55
C LEU A 206 -6.47 -4.31 19.21
N ILE A 207 -6.24 -3.44 20.19
CA ILE A 207 -6.22 -1.98 19.99
C ILE A 207 -5.03 -1.60 19.09
N LEU A 208 -3.84 -2.14 19.33
CA LEU A 208 -2.66 -1.90 18.49
C LEU A 208 -2.89 -2.27 17.02
N VAL A 209 -3.52 -3.42 16.74
CA VAL A 209 -3.98 -3.79 15.39
C VAL A 209 -4.86 -2.69 14.80
N GLY A 210 -5.85 -2.21 15.56
CA GLY A 210 -6.74 -1.14 15.11
C GLY A 210 -6.04 0.19 14.85
N CYS A 211 -4.94 0.47 15.55
CA CYS A 211 -4.10 1.66 15.39
C CYS A 211 -3.10 1.60 14.23
N CYS A 212 -2.82 0.41 13.68
CA CYS A 212 -1.92 0.25 12.53
C CYS A 212 -2.49 0.88 11.24
N PRO A 213 -1.63 1.19 10.24
CA PRO A 213 -2.08 1.60 8.90
C PRO A 213 -2.68 0.44 8.11
N GLY A 214 -3.21 0.73 6.91
CA GLY A 214 -3.64 -0.28 5.94
C GLY A 214 -2.49 -1.22 5.53
N GLY A 215 -2.82 -2.49 5.25
CA GLY A 215 -1.88 -3.55 4.94
C GLY A 215 -1.84 -3.88 3.44
N THR A 216 -0.64 -3.94 2.86
CA THR A 216 -0.34 -4.04 1.41
C THR A 216 -1.17 -5.04 0.58
N ALA A 217 -1.64 -6.13 1.18
CA ALA A 217 -2.50 -7.11 0.52
C ALA A 217 -3.86 -6.52 0.09
N SER A 218 -4.30 -5.41 0.70
CA SER A 218 -5.47 -4.62 0.31
C SER A 218 -5.46 -4.27 -1.18
N ASN A 219 -4.32 -3.92 -1.75
CA ASN A 219 -4.20 -3.55 -3.17
C ASN A 219 -4.64 -4.69 -4.11
N ILE A 220 -4.23 -5.92 -3.82
CA ILE A 220 -4.60 -7.12 -4.59
C ILE A 220 -6.08 -7.45 -4.36
N VAL A 221 -6.55 -7.37 -3.12
CA VAL A 221 -7.96 -7.63 -2.77
C VAL A 221 -8.90 -6.60 -3.41
N THR A 222 -8.52 -5.32 -3.44
CA THR A 222 -9.22 -4.23 -4.14
C THR A 222 -9.30 -4.47 -5.65
N TYR A 223 -8.21 -4.95 -6.27
CA TYR A 223 -8.22 -5.32 -7.69
C TYR A 223 -9.24 -6.45 -7.97
N ILE A 224 -9.20 -7.53 -7.18
CA ILE A 224 -10.15 -8.67 -7.31
C ILE A 224 -11.60 -8.20 -7.10
N ALA A 225 -11.83 -7.31 -6.13
CA ALA A 225 -13.13 -6.72 -5.81
C ALA A 225 -13.70 -5.77 -6.90
N ARG A 226 -12.92 -5.47 -7.95
CA ARG A 226 -13.18 -4.40 -8.93
C ARG A 226 -13.31 -3.01 -8.30
N GLY A 227 -12.58 -2.75 -7.21
CA GLY A 227 -12.51 -1.43 -6.59
C GLY A 227 -11.57 -0.47 -7.32
N ASN A 228 -11.43 0.75 -6.79
CA ASN A 228 -10.45 1.72 -7.26
C ASN A 228 -9.05 1.38 -6.69
N VAL A 229 -8.21 0.71 -7.48
CA VAL A 229 -6.86 0.28 -7.06
C VAL A 229 -5.93 1.46 -6.80
N ALA A 230 -6.00 2.53 -7.61
CA ALA A 230 -5.19 3.73 -7.41
C ALA A 230 -5.49 4.39 -6.06
N LEU A 231 -6.77 4.46 -5.67
CA LEU A 231 -7.17 4.92 -4.34
C LEU A 231 -6.62 4.00 -3.22
N SER A 232 -6.58 2.68 -3.42
CA SER A 232 -6.05 1.71 -2.44
C SER A 232 -4.57 2.00 -2.16
N VAL A 233 -3.75 2.08 -3.21
CA VAL A 233 -2.31 2.36 -3.10
C VAL A 233 -2.06 3.68 -2.37
N LEU A 234 -2.87 4.70 -2.65
CA LEU A 234 -2.75 6.03 -2.04
C LEU A 234 -3.22 6.07 -0.58
N MET A 235 -4.26 5.32 -0.22
CA MET A 235 -4.72 5.16 1.16
C MET A 235 -3.71 4.38 2.00
N THR A 236 -3.18 3.29 1.48
CA THR A 236 -2.10 2.51 2.12
C THR A 236 -0.86 3.38 2.31
N ALA A 237 -0.44 4.15 1.29
CA ALA A 237 0.69 5.07 1.41
C ALA A 237 0.45 6.17 2.44
N ALA A 238 -0.67 6.89 2.36
CA ALA A 238 -0.99 8.00 3.25
C ALA A 238 -1.13 7.55 4.71
N SER A 239 -1.79 6.41 4.95
CA SER A 239 -1.85 5.83 6.30
C SER A 239 -0.47 5.37 6.77
N THR A 240 0.32 4.68 5.94
CA THR A 240 1.67 4.22 6.30
C THR A 240 2.61 5.37 6.66
N LEU A 241 2.56 6.50 5.94
CA LEU A 241 3.33 7.70 6.30
C LEU A 241 2.86 8.30 7.64
N ALA A 242 1.56 8.39 7.87
CA ALA A 242 1.00 8.89 9.12
C ALA A 242 1.17 7.94 10.31
N ALA A 243 1.41 6.64 10.06
CA ALA A 243 1.50 5.59 11.07
C ALA A 243 2.55 5.87 12.14
N VAL A 244 3.64 6.57 11.79
CA VAL A 244 4.70 6.99 12.74
C VAL A 244 4.16 7.82 13.90
N ILE A 245 3.14 8.65 13.65
CA ILE A 245 2.51 9.51 14.66
C ILE A 245 1.21 8.87 15.17
N MET A 246 0.37 8.39 14.25
CA MET A 246 -0.97 7.90 14.57
C MET A 246 -0.94 6.59 15.37
N THR A 247 -0.08 5.63 15.02
CA THR A 247 -0.03 4.32 15.71
C THR A 247 0.37 4.48 17.18
N PRO A 248 1.46 5.18 17.53
CA PRO A 248 1.84 5.38 18.92
C PRO A 248 0.84 6.24 19.69
N PHE A 249 0.34 7.35 19.10
CA PHE A 249 -0.61 8.25 19.76
C PHE A 249 -1.92 7.54 20.13
N LEU A 250 -2.53 6.84 19.17
CA LEU A 250 -3.79 6.13 19.39
C LEU A 250 -3.61 4.94 20.33
N THR A 251 -2.49 4.20 20.20
CA THR A 251 -2.19 3.07 21.09
C THR A 251 -1.96 3.55 22.53
N ALA A 252 -1.17 4.59 22.75
CA ALA A 252 -0.98 5.15 24.09
C ALA A 252 -2.29 5.63 24.71
N LYS A 253 -3.14 6.31 23.92
CA LYS A 253 -4.44 6.84 24.39
C LYS A 253 -5.47 5.74 24.70
N LEU A 254 -5.53 4.67 23.90
CA LEU A 254 -6.57 3.64 24.01
C LEU A 254 -6.10 2.41 24.80
N ALA A 255 -4.89 1.91 24.53
CA ALA A 255 -4.32 0.74 25.19
C ALA A 255 -3.62 1.07 26.53
N GLY A 256 -3.22 2.33 26.75
CA GLY A 256 -2.53 2.78 27.98
C GLY A 256 -3.30 2.56 29.29
N GLN A 257 -4.63 2.37 29.22
CA GLN A 257 -5.46 2.01 30.38
C GLN A 257 -5.38 0.52 30.77
N TYR A 258 -4.81 -0.33 29.91
CA TYR A 258 -4.70 -1.77 30.12
C TYR A 258 -3.27 -2.19 30.46
N VAL A 259 -2.28 -1.55 29.83
CA VAL A 259 -0.84 -1.85 29.96
C VAL A 259 -0.04 -0.56 29.81
N ALA A 260 1.17 -0.50 30.36
CA ALA A 260 2.11 0.57 30.04
C ALA A 260 2.49 0.51 28.54
N VAL A 261 2.51 1.67 27.87
CA VAL A 261 2.80 1.79 26.44
C VAL A 261 4.01 2.71 26.27
N ASP A 262 5.12 2.20 25.74
CA ASP A 262 6.23 3.04 25.30
C ASP A 262 5.91 3.71 23.95
N ALA A 263 5.22 4.85 24.01
CA ALA A 263 4.87 5.63 22.83
C ALA A 263 6.10 6.13 22.05
N ALA A 264 7.22 6.39 22.73
CA ALA A 264 8.45 6.86 22.10
C ALA A 264 9.16 5.72 21.35
N GLY A 265 9.28 4.54 21.98
CA GLY A 265 9.79 3.32 21.35
C GLY A 265 8.95 2.89 20.15
N LEU A 266 7.62 2.92 20.26
CA LEU A 266 6.70 2.66 19.16
C LEU A 266 6.91 3.64 17.98
N LEU A 267 7.08 4.94 18.26
CA LEU A 267 7.32 5.96 17.24
C LEU A 267 8.66 5.74 16.53
N LEU A 268 9.75 5.60 17.30
CA LEU A 268 11.10 5.40 16.77
C LEU A 268 11.19 4.12 15.94
N SER A 269 10.58 3.04 16.43
CA SER A 269 10.55 1.76 15.71
C SER A 269 9.74 1.85 14.43
N THR A 270 8.55 2.47 14.46
CA THR A 270 7.73 2.66 13.24
C THR A 270 8.46 3.54 12.22
N LEU A 271 9.15 4.59 12.67
CA LEU A 271 10.01 5.40 11.80
C LEU A 271 11.11 4.56 11.13
N GLN A 272 11.82 3.73 11.92
CA GLN A 272 12.95 2.94 11.45
C GLN A 272 12.57 1.76 10.55
N VAL A 273 11.51 1.00 10.87
CA VAL A 273 11.16 -0.24 10.14
C VAL A 273 10.05 -0.08 9.11
N VAL A 274 9.36 1.07 9.09
CA VAL A 274 8.27 1.36 8.14
C VAL A 274 8.57 2.59 7.30
N LEU A 275 8.75 3.77 7.91
CA LEU A 275 8.90 5.01 7.14
C LEU A 275 10.20 5.04 6.33
N LEU A 276 11.36 4.79 6.96
CA LEU A 276 12.64 4.79 6.24
C LEU A 276 12.67 3.76 5.09
N PRO A 277 12.23 2.49 5.27
CA PRO A 277 12.23 1.52 4.17
C PRO A 277 11.26 1.88 3.05
N VAL A 278 10.07 2.42 3.35
CA VAL A 278 9.11 2.89 2.33
C VAL A 278 9.71 4.04 1.52
N LEU A 279 10.36 5.02 2.16
CA LEU A 279 11.03 6.13 1.48
C LEU A 279 12.20 5.63 0.61
N VAL A 280 13.01 4.70 1.11
CA VAL A 280 14.09 4.06 0.33
C VAL A 280 13.52 3.30 -0.87
N GLY A 281 12.44 2.54 -0.69
CA GLY A 281 11.78 1.82 -1.79
C GLY A 281 11.25 2.76 -2.88
N SER A 282 10.62 3.88 -2.50
CA SER A 282 10.11 4.87 -3.46
C SER A 282 11.25 5.62 -4.16
N PHE A 283 12.34 5.94 -3.44
CA PHE A 283 13.57 6.47 -4.03
C PHE A 283 14.19 5.49 -5.06
N LEU A 284 14.25 4.19 -4.74
CA LEU A 284 14.68 3.16 -5.69
C LEU A 284 13.75 3.08 -6.90
N ASN A 285 12.43 3.21 -6.73
CA ASN A 285 11.49 3.24 -7.85
C ASN A 285 11.78 4.45 -8.76
N GLN A 286 11.95 5.65 -8.19
CA GLN A 286 12.18 6.85 -8.98
C GLN A 286 13.49 6.81 -9.79
N TYR A 287 14.61 6.50 -9.14
CA TYR A 287 15.95 6.67 -9.72
C TYR A 287 16.57 5.37 -10.26
N PHE A 288 16.16 4.20 -9.75
CA PHE A 288 16.74 2.90 -10.08
C PHE A 288 15.72 1.95 -10.70
N GLN A 289 14.87 2.48 -11.60
CA GLN A 289 13.79 1.75 -12.27
C GLN A 289 14.20 0.41 -12.90
N GLY A 290 15.45 0.26 -13.38
CA GLY A 290 15.95 -1.02 -13.90
C GLY A 290 15.99 -2.11 -12.83
N LEU A 291 16.54 -1.80 -11.66
CA LEU A 291 16.58 -2.68 -10.49
C LEU A 291 15.15 -2.96 -10.00
N VAL A 292 14.32 -1.92 -9.84
CA VAL A 292 12.94 -2.11 -9.35
C VAL A 292 12.10 -2.95 -10.29
N LYS A 293 12.22 -2.77 -11.62
CA LYS A 293 11.59 -3.67 -12.60
C LYS A 293 12.08 -5.11 -12.42
N PHE A 294 13.38 -5.33 -12.20
CA PHE A 294 13.93 -6.66 -11.99
C PHE A 294 13.41 -7.35 -10.72
N VAL A 295 13.37 -6.65 -9.57
CA VAL A 295 13.01 -7.25 -8.27
C VAL A 295 11.51 -7.23 -7.95
N SER A 296 10.73 -6.29 -8.50
CA SER A 296 9.31 -6.13 -8.16
C SER A 296 8.44 -7.38 -8.36
N PRO A 297 8.64 -8.26 -9.38
CA PRO A 297 7.89 -9.51 -9.47
C PRO A 297 8.09 -10.45 -8.27
N LEU A 298 9.20 -10.34 -7.53
CA LEU A 298 9.49 -11.20 -6.39
C LEU A 298 8.99 -10.62 -5.05
N MET A 299 8.65 -9.33 -5.00
CA MET A 299 8.26 -8.66 -3.75
C MET A 299 6.93 -9.18 -3.16
N PRO A 300 5.85 -9.38 -3.94
CA PRO A 300 4.59 -9.91 -3.40
C PRO A 300 4.71 -11.29 -2.71
N PRO A 301 5.30 -12.35 -3.30
CA PRO A 301 5.42 -13.65 -2.63
C PRO A 301 6.40 -13.61 -1.45
N LEU A 302 7.47 -12.78 -1.52
CA LEU A 302 8.34 -12.54 -0.36
C LEU A 302 7.58 -11.90 0.81
N ALA A 303 6.67 -10.95 0.52
CA ALA A 303 5.84 -10.34 1.54
C ALA A 303 4.86 -11.33 2.16
N VAL A 304 4.17 -12.13 1.35
CA VAL A 304 3.25 -13.18 1.83
C VAL A 304 3.97 -14.23 2.67
N GLY A 305 5.14 -14.71 2.24
CA GLY A 305 5.97 -15.63 3.01
C GLY A 305 6.44 -15.02 4.33
N THR A 306 6.86 -13.75 4.33
CA THR A 306 7.25 -13.03 5.54
C THR A 306 6.08 -12.91 6.52
N VAL A 307 4.89 -12.51 6.05
CA VAL A 307 3.67 -12.43 6.89
C VAL A 307 3.37 -13.78 7.53
N ALA A 308 3.37 -14.87 6.74
CA ALA A 308 3.10 -16.21 7.23
C ALA A 308 4.12 -16.67 8.30
N VAL A 309 5.41 -16.39 8.09
CA VAL A 309 6.48 -16.73 9.05
C VAL A 309 6.36 -15.94 10.35
N LEU A 310 6.19 -14.61 10.27
CA LEU A 310 6.15 -13.74 11.44
C LEU A 310 4.89 -13.97 12.28
N CYS A 311 3.73 -14.20 11.65
CA CYS A 311 2.51 -14.55 12.37
C CYS A 311 2.60 -15.97 12.96
N GLY A 312 3.13 -16.94 12.22
CA GLY A 312 3.38 -18.30 12.74
C GLY A 312 4.29 -18.32 13.97
N HIS A 313 5.38 -17.53 13.95
CA HIS A 313 6.26 -17.37 15.11
C HIS A 313 5.55 -16.74 16.30
N ALA A 314 4.78 -15.67 16.11
CA ALA A 314 4.04 -15.02 17.19
C ALA A 314 2.97 -15.94 17.84
N ILE A 315 2.32 -16.80 17.05
CA ILE A 315 1.45 -17.86 17.58
C ILE A 315 2.27 -18.92 18.34
N ALA A 316 3.42 -19.35 17.80
CA ALA A 316 4.29 -20.35 18.42
C ALA A 316 4.80 -19.93 19.81
N GLN A 317 5.16 -18.65 20.00
CA GLN A 317 5.59 -18.09 21.29
C GLN A 317 4.52 -18.15 22.39
N SER A 318 3.25 -18.39 22.04
CA SER A 318 2.11 -18.37 22.98
C SER A 318 1.15 -19.55 22.80
N ALA A 319 1.57 -20.60 22.08
CA ALA A 319 0.69 -21.66 21.61
C ALA A 319 -0.08 -22.37 22.74
N SER A 320 0.57 -22.68 23.87
CA SER A 320 -0.07 -23.31 25.03
C SER A 320 -1.20 -22.46 25.61
N THR A 321 -0.98 -21.15 25.78
CA THR A 321 -1.99 -20.21 26.25
C THR A 321 -3.12 -20.05 25.25
N ILE A 322 -2.80 -20.00 23.94
CA ILE A 322 -3.79 -19.89 22.85
C ILE A 322 -4.71 -21.12 22.79
N LEU A 323 -4.21 -22.33 23.05
CA LEU A 323 -5.05 -23.53 23.08
C LEU A 323 -6.13 -23.46 24.18
N VAL A 324 -5.88 -22.73 25.27
CA VAL A 324 -6.83 -22.53 26.37
C VAL A 324 -7.76 -21.33 26.14
N SER A 325 -7.23 -20.18 25.72
CA SER A 325 -7.96 -18.89 25.67
C SER A 325 -8.22 -18.32 24.27
N GLY A 326 -7.65 -18.93 23.22
CA GLY A 326 -7.58 -18.36 21.87
C GLY A 326 -8.93 -18.14 21.18
N LYS A 327 -9.99 -18.86 21.57
CA LYS A 327 -11.35 -18.68 21.03
C LYS A 327 -11.85 -17.23 21.18
N GLN A 328 -11.58 -16.60 22.33
CA GLN A 328 -11.98 -15.22 22.61
C GLN A 328 -11.20 -14.22 21.75
N VAL A 329 -9.91 -14.49 21.48
CA VAL A 329 -9.05 -13.67 20.61
C VAL A 329 -9.46 -13.78 19.13
N ILE A 330 -9.80 -14.99 18.67
CA ILE A 330 -10.32 -15.21 17.30
C ILE A 330 -11.65 -14.47 17.11
N LEU A 331 -12.58 -14.58 18.08
CA LEU A 331 -13.84 -13.83 18.04
C LEU A 331 -13.59 -12.31 18.02
N ALA A 332 -12.69 -11.81 18.88
CA ALA A 332 -12.36 -10.39 18.96
C ALA A 332 -11.75 -9.84 17.66
N ALA A 333 -10.77 -10.55 17.08
CA ALA A 333 -10.18 -10.17 15.80
C ALA A 333 -11.22 -10.23 14.66
N THR A 334 -12.05 -11.27 14.62
CA THR A 334 -13.13 -11.40 13.62
C THR A 334 -14.12 -10.23 13.72
N LEU A 335 -14.54 -9.84 14.93
CA LEU A 335 -15.43 -8.69 15.13
C LEU A 335 -14.76 -7.36 14.74
N LEU A 336 -13.48 -7.16 15.09
CA LEU A 336 -12.70 -5.98 14.70
C LEU A 336 -12.63 -5.80 13.18
N HIS A 337 -12.30 -6.86 12.44
CA HIS A 337 -12.26 -6.75 10.98
C HIS A 337 -13.67 -6.66 10.38
N THR A 338 -14.66 -7.32 10.98
CA THR A 338 -16.06 -7.22 10.53
C THR A 338 -16.54 -5.78 10.62
N SER A 339 -16.27 -5.08 11.72
CA SER A 339 -16.61 -3.66 11.87
C SER A 339 -15.78 -2.78 10.93
N GLY A 340 -14.50 -3.08 10.71
CA GLY A 340 -13.65 -2.40 9.73
C GLY A 340 -14.20 -2.44 8.31
N PHE A 341 -14.46 -3.63 7.77
CA PHE A 341 -15.06 -3.80 6.44
C PHE A 341 -16.46 -3.18 6.38
N LEU A 342 -17.33 -3.44 7.37
CA LEU A 342 -18.72 -2.98 7.39
C LEU A 342 -18.83 -1.46 7.46
N PHE A 343 -18.21 -0.83 8.46
CA PHE A 343 -18.29 0.61 8.66
C PHE A 343 -17.44 1.39 7.65
N GLY A 344 -16.31 0.85 7.19
CA GLY A 344 -15.57 1.41 6.06
C GLY A 344 -16.42 1.48 4.78
N TYR A 345 -17.23 0.45 4.51
CA TYR A 345 -18.22 0.50 3.43
C TYR A 345 -19.36 1.48 3.74
N LEU A 346 -20.06 1.30 4.86
CA LEU A 346 -21.27 2.05 5.19
C LEU A 346 -21.02 3.56 5.27
N PHE A 347 -19.97 4.00 5.98
CA PHE A 347 -19.68 5.42 6.14
C PHE A 347 -19.15 6.04 4.85
N SER A 348 -18.39 5.32 4.02
CA SER A 348 -18.02 5.83 2.69
C SER A 348 -19.22 5.96 1.74
N ARG A 349 -20.24 5.08 1.84
CA ARG A 349 -21.53 5.27 1.16
C ARG A 349 -22.28 6.51 1.68
N MET A 350 -22.35 6.70 3.01
CA MET A 350 -23.02 7.86 3.63
C MET A 350 -22.36 9.19 3.28
N LEU A 351 -21.03 9.22 3.11
CA LEU A 351 -20.28 10.39 2.61
C LEU A 351 -20.50 10.65 1.11
N GLY A 352 -21.35 9.86 0.42
CA GLY A 352 -21.67 10.05 -0.98
C GLY A 352 -20.48 9.80 -1.91
N LEU A 353 -19.73 8.73 -1.66
CA LEU A 353 -18.72 8.22 -2.61
C LEU A 353 -19.36 7.22 -3.58
N ASP A 354 -18.65 6.86 -4.65
CA ASP A 354 -19.09 5.85 -5.62
C ASP A 354 -18.87 4.41 -5.11
N ILE A 355 -19.41 3.41 -5.79
CA ILE A 355 -19.34 2.01 -5.33
C ILE A 355 -17.90 1.47 -5.35
N ALA A 356 -17.09 1.83 -6.36
CA ALA A 356 -15.72 1.33 -6.48
C ALA A 356 -14.82 1.92 -5.40
N SER A 357 -14.93 3.22 -5.11
CA SER A 357 -14.22 3.85 -3.99
C SER A 357 -14.70 3.36 -2.63
N SER A 358 -16.00 3.09 -2.45
CA SER A 358 -16.51 2.51 -1.19
C SER A 358 -16.05 1.07 -0.95
N ARG A 359 -15.89 0.26 -2.02
CA ARG A 359 -15.25 -1.06 -1.92
C ARG A 359 -13.78 -0.93 -1.51
N THR A 360 -13.03 -0.01 -2.12
CA THR A 360 -11.64 0.27 -1.75
C THR A 360 -11.53 0.69 -0.27
N ILE A 361 -12.31 1.66 0.18
CA ILE A 361 -12.24 2.16 1.56
C ILE A 361 -12.62 1.06 2.56
N SER A 362 -13.63 0.23 2.25
CA SER A 362 -13.96 -0.95 3.05
C SER A 362 -12.80 -1.93 3.18
N ILE A 363 -12.09 -2.20 2.08
CA ILE A 363 -10.95 -3.13 2.06
C ILE A 363 -9.76 -2.56 2.81
N GLU A 364 -9.38 -1.30 2.55
CA GLU A 364 -8.28 -0.62 3.26
C GLU A 364 -8.53 -0.57 4.78
N VAL A 365 -9.70 -0.08 5.20
CA VAL A 365 -10.05 0.04 6.63
C VAL A 365 -10.19 -1.33 7.28
N GLY A 366 -10.70 -2.35 6.58
CA GLY A 366 -10.79 -3.72 7.11
C GLY A 366 -9.45 -4.44 7.20
N MET A 367 -8.50 -4.13 6.29
CA MET A 367 -7.23 -4.84 6.16
C MET A 367 -6.05 -4.07 6.74
N GLN A 368 -5.77 -4.30 8.02
CA GLN A 368 -4.63 -3.70 8.73
C GLN A 368 -3.26 -4.27 8.32
N ASN A 369 -2.20 -3.49 8.54
CA ASN A 369 -0.81 -3.96 8.57
C ASN A 369 -0.54 -4.75 9.87
N SER A 370 -1.15 -5.91 9.98
CA SER A 370 -1.12 -6.80 11.15
C SER A 370 0.31 -7.25 11.54
N VAL A 371 1.23 -7.34 10.58
CA VAL A 371 2.64 -7.72 10.84
C VAL A 371 3.41 -6.60 11.53
N LEU A 372 3.15 -5.34 11.18
CA LEU A 372 3.66 -4.21 11.96
C LEU A 372 3.13 -4.30 13.40
N GLY A 373 1.85 -4.63 13.59
CA GLY A 373 1.28 -4.91 14.91
C GLY A 373 2.03 -6.00 15.68
N VAL A 374 2.31 -7.15 15.04
CA VAL A 374 3.12 -8.24 15.63
C VAL A 374 4.50 -7.75 16.05
N PHE A 375 5.20 -7.02 15.19
CA PHE A 375 6.54 -6.50 15.47
C PHE A 375 6.52 -5.50 16.65
N LEU A 376 5.64 -4.50 16.60
CA LEU A 376 5.51 -3.48 17.64
C LEU A 376 5.09 -4.11 18.99
N ALA A 377 4.16 -5.06 18.98
CA ALA A 377 3.77 -5.82 20.17
C ALA A 377 4.96 -6.57 20.78
N THR A 378 5.77 -7.24 19.94
CA THR A 378 6.91 -8.06 20.38
C THR A 378 8.09 -7.21 20.89
N GLN A 379 8.23 -5.97 20.43
CA GLN A 379 9.34 -5.08 20.82
C GLN A 379 9.02 -4.16 22.00
N HIS A 380 7.76 -3.68 22.13
CA HIS A 380 7.40 -2.59 23.05
C HIS A 380 6.46 -3.00 24.19
N PHE A 381 6.00 -4.25 24.21
CA PHE A 381 5.13 -4.76 25.27
C PHE A 381 5.79 -5.97 25.92
N GLY A 382 5.99 -5.93 27.24
CA GLY A 382 6.71 -6.96 27.98
C GLY A 382 6.01 -8.34 28.06
N ASN A 383 4.85 -8.53 27.44
CA ASN A 383 4.13 -9.80 27.43
C ASN A 383 3.87 -10.26 25.98
N PRO A 384 4.37 -11.44 25.56
CA PRO A 384 4.21 -11.95 24.19
C PRO A 384 2.76 -12.18 23.76
N LEU A 385 1.83 -12.34 24.72
CA LEU A 385 0.39 -12.45 24.44
C LEU A 385 -0.16 -11.22 23.71
N THR A 386 0.49 -10.06 23.82
CA THR A 386 0.13 -8.83 23.10
C THR A 386 0.30 -8.97 21.59
N ALA A 387 1.19 -9.84 21.11
CA ALA A 387 1.39 -10.09 19.68
C ALA A 387 0.34 -11.05 19.08
N VAL A 388 -0.37 -11.82 19.92
CA VAL A 388 -1.32 -12.85 19.47
C VAL A 388 -2.52 -12.25 18.72
N PRO A 389 -3.22 -11.20 19.21
CA PRO A 389 -4.28 -10.55 18.43
C PRO A 389 -3.80 -10.06 17.07
N CYS A 390 -2.54 -9.60 16.97
CA CYS A 390 -1.93 -9.16 15.72
C CYS A 390 -1.71 -10.32 14.74
N ALA A 391 -1.24 -11.47 15.22
CA ALA A 391 -1.05 -12.66 14.38
C ALA A 391 -2.40 -13.28 13.93
N VAL A 392 -3.40 -13.29 14.81
CA VAL A 392 -4.76 -13.78 14.50
C VAL A 392 -5.49 -12.81 13.54
N SER A 393 -5.29 -11.50 13.70
CA SER A 393 -5.73 -10.45 12.77
C SER A 393 -5.28 -10.74 11.34
N SER A 394 -4.01 -11.13 11.13
CA SER A 394 -3.47 -11.51 9.81
C SER A 394 -4.22 -12.66 9.13
N VAL A 395 -4.81 -13.57 9.89
CA VAL A 395 -5.66 -14.65 9.35
C VAL A 395 -7.08 -14.15 9.09
N CYS A 396 -7.67 -13.42 10.04
CA CYS A 396 -9.05 -12.93 9.94
C CYS A 396 -9.22 -11.98 8.73
N HIS A 397 -8.42 -10.92 8.64
CA HIS A 397 -8.59 -9.91 7.59
C HIS A 397 -8.28 -10.43 6.18
N SER A 398 -7.41 -11.44 6.05
CA SER A 398 -6.99 -12.01 4.76
C SER A 398 -8.07 -12.92 4.19
N VAL A 399 -8.63 -13.81 5.03
CA VAL A 399 -9.76 -14.67 4.67
C VAL A 399 -11.00 -13.82 4.37
N MET A 400 -11.34 -12.88 5.25
CA MET A 400 -12.53 -12.04 5.09
C MET A 400 -12.45 -11.11 3.88
N GLY A 401 -11.31 -10.42 3.70
CA GLY A 401 -11.10 -9.54 2.54
C GLY A 401 -11.17 -10.31 1.22
N SER A 402 -10.55 -11.49 1.15
CA SER A 402 -10.57 -12.33 -0.04
C SER A 402 -11.97 -12.89 -0.36
N ALA A 403 -12.72 -13.30 0.67
CA ALA A 403 -14.12 -13.72 0.51
C ALA A 403 -15.00 -12.57 0.01
N LEU A 404 -14.87 -11.38 0.61
CA LEU A 404 -15.60 -10.18 0.23
C LEU A 404 -15.28 -9.74 -1.20
N ALA A 405 -14.01 -9.76 -1.60
CA ALA A 405 -13.58 -9.52 -2.98
C ALA A 405 -14.13 -10.57 -3.96
N GLY A 406 -14.17 -11.85 -3.57
CA GLY A 406 -14.79 -12.93 -4.34
C GLY A 406 -16.30 -12.74 -4.58
N VAL A 407 -17.02 -12.18 -3.60
CA VAL A 407 -18.43 -11.76 -3.75
C VAL A 407 -18.53 -10.56 -4.69
N TRP A 408 -17.75 -9.50 -4.44
CA TRP A 408 -17.81 -8.26 -5.23
C TRP A 408 -17.35 -8.42 -6.68
N ARG A 409 -16.44 -9.34 -6.98
CA ARG A 409 -16.01 -9.66 -8.37
C ARG A 409 -17.16 -10.07 -9.28
N ARG A 410 -18.26 -10.58 -8.72
CA ARG A 410 -19.49 -10.99 -9.44
C ARG A 410 -20.31 -9.80 -9.98
N THR A 411 -20.06 -8.58 -9.51
CA THR A 411 -20.81 -7.37 -9.92
C THR A 411 -19.85 -6.28 -10.37
N VAL A 412 -20.13 -5.67 -11.52
CA VAL A 412 -19.39 -4.51 -12.01
C VAL A 412 -19.93 -3.26 -11.31
N PRO A 413 -19.11 -2.43 -10.66
CA PRO A 413 -19.56 -1.15 -10.13
C PRO A 413 -20.00 -0.23 -11.28
N GLU A 414 -21.23 0.30 -11.17
CA GLU A 414 -21.68 1.36 -12.06
C GLU A 414 -20.89 2.64 -11.78
N LYS A 415 -20.48 3.33 -12.85
CA LYS A 415 -20.01 4.72 -12.75
C LYS A 415 -21.24 5.62 -12.63
N LYS A 416 -21.39 6.25 -11.47
CA LYS A 416 -22.30 7.40 -11.26
C LYS A 416 -21.50 8.69 -11.34
#